data_AF-A0A3B1A5U9-F1
#
_entry.id   AF-A0A3B1A5U9-F1
#
_cell.length_a   1.000
_cell.length_b   1.000
_cell.length_c   1.000
_cell.angle_alpha   90.00
_cell.angle_beta   90.00
_cell.angle_gamma   90.00
#
_symmetry.space_group_name_H-M   'P 1'
#
loop_
_entity.id
_entity.type
_entity.pdbx_description
1 polymer ?
#
loop_
_entity_poly.entity_id
_entity_poly.type
_entity_poly.pdbx_seq_one_letter_code
_entity_poly.pdbx_strand_id
1 'polypeptide(L)' 'MKIRTILMGSFVILNLAACSSPQDKAANAQAEYTEEKTETLKQYKECVNDSGGDQTKMARCEALLNR' A
#
# COMPACT_ATOMS: atom_id res chain seq x y z
N MET A 1 21.66 -18.03 -47.19
CA MET A 1 21.23 -16.71 -46.70
C MET A 1 19.83 -16.65 -46.08
N LYS A 2 18.97 -17.67 -46.20
CA LYS A 2 17.61 -17.68 -45.60
C LYS A 2 17.55 -17.97 -44.10
N ILE A 3 18.56 -18.66 -43.54
CA ILE A 3 18.61 -19.05 -42.11
C ILE A 3 19.06 -17.90 -41.20
N ARG A 4 19.89 -16.97 -41.73
CA ARG A 4 20.35 -15.78 -40.99
C ARG A 4 19.21 -14.79 -40.68
N THR A 5 18.23 -14.70 -41.58
CA THR A 5 17.07 -13.81 -41.42
C THR A 5 16.07 -14.33 -40.40
N ILE A 6 16.01 -15.65 -40.17
CA ILE A 6 15.09 -16.29 -39.21
C ILE A 6 15.58 -16.08 -37.77
N LEU A 7 16.90 -16.04 -37.55
CA LEU A 7 17.51 -15.84 -36.22
C LEU A 7 17.34 -14.42 -35.67
N MET A 8 17.16 -13.41 -36.52
CA MET A 8 16.96 -12.02 -36.10
C MET A 8 15.50 -11.66 -35.76
N GLY A 9 14.52 -12.50 -36.12
CA GLY A 9 13.10 -12.25 -35.86
C GLY A 9 12.59 -12.73 -34.49
N SER A 10 13.36 -13.58 -33.80
CA SER A 10 12.86 -14.30 -32.61
C SER A 10 13.04 -13.55 -31.28
N PHE A 11 13.73 -12.41 -31.24
CA PHE A 11 14.09 -11.74 -29.99
C PHE A 11 13.05 -10.75 -29.46
N VAL A 12 12.00 -10.43 -30.23
CA VAL A 12 11.08 -9.33 -29.91
C VAL A 12 9.88 -9.77 -29.05
N ILE A 13 9.57 -11.07 -28.98
CA ILE A 13 8.29 -11.54 -28.42
C ILE A 13 8.37 -11.86 -26.90
N LEU A 14 9.56 -11.93 -26.29
CA LEU A 14 9.70 -12.32 -24.86
C LEU A 14 9.56 -11.19 -23.83
N ASN A 15 9.32 -9.93 -24.22
CA ASN A 15 9.34 -8.81 -23.27
C ASN A 15 7.95 -8.36 -22.73
N LEU A 16 6.84 -9.02 -23.09
CA LEU A 16 5.50 -8.60 -22.65
C LEU A 16 5.01 -9.26 -21.34
N ALA A 17 5.75 -10.18 -20.74
CA ALA A 17 5.27 -10.97 -19.60
C ALA A 17 5.63 -10.42 -18.19
N ALA A 18 6.18 -9.20 -18.08
CA ALA A 18 6.60 -8.65 -16.78
C ALA A 18 5.91 -7.32 -16.40
N CYS A 19 4.73 -7.05 -16.96
CA CYS A 19 3.92 -5.89 -16.59
C CYS A 19 3.16 -6.10 -15.26
N SER A 20 3.84 -6.46 -14.18
CA SER A 20 3.44 -6.00 -12.84
C SER A 20 4.31 -4.78 -12.56
N SER A 21 3.80 -3.60 -12.91
CA SER A 21 4.60 -2.39 -12.84
C SER A 21 5.01 -2.14 -11.37
N PRO A 22 6.22 -1.62 -11.09
CA PRO A 22 6.57 -1.12 -9.77
C PRO A 22 5.56 -0.08 -9.23
N GLN A 23 4.81 0.56 -10.12
CA GLN A 23 3.75 1.52 -9.82
C GLN A 23 2.53 0.86 -9.19
N ASP A 24 2.12 -0.34 -9.62
CA ASP A 24 1.00 -1.07 -8.99
C ASP A 24 1.33 -1.45 -7.55
N LYS A 25 2.58 -1.87 -7.27
CA LYS A 25 3.04 -2.17 -5.91
C LYS A 25 3.10 -0.93 -5.02
N ALA A 26 3.55 0.20 -5.57
CA ALA A 26 3.59 1.46 -4.84
C ALA A 26 2.18 2.02 -4.56
N ALA A 27 1.25 1.87 -5.50
CA ALA A 27 -0.15 2.27 -5.33
C ALA A 27 -0.85 1.41 -4.26
N ASN A 28 -0.64 0.09 -4.27
CA ASN A 28 -1.18 -0.80 -3.25
C ASN A 28 -0.61 -0.49 -1.86
N ALA A 29 0.70 -0.26 -1.75
CA ALA A 29 1.31 0.12 -0.47
C ALA A 29 0.80 1.49 0.05
N GLN A 30 0.53 2.45 -0.84
CA GLN A 30 -0.09 3.72 -0.46
C GLN A 30 -1.55 3.54 -0.04
N ALA A 31 -2.30 2.67 -0.71
CA ALA A 31 -3.66 2.35 -0.35
C ALA A 31 -3.72 1.68 1.03
N GLU A 32 -2.90 0.65 1.28
CA GLU A 32 -2.80 -0.02 2.58
C GLU A 32 -2.42 0.97 3.69
N TYR A 33 -1.41 1.82 3.47
CA TYR A 33 -1.02 2.84 4.44
C TYR A 33 -2.15 3.85 4.72
N THR A 34 -2.92 4.22 3.70
CA THR A 34 -4.05 5.14 3.84
C THR A 34 -5.21 4.50 4.60
N GLU A 35 -5.50 3.23 4.34
CA GLU A 35 -6.50 2.45 5.07
C GLU A 35 -6.10 2.29 6.54
N GLU A 36 -4.85 1.91 6.80
CA GLU A 36 -4.32 1.71 8.16
C GLU A 36 -4.36 3.01 8.99
N LYS A 37 -4.03 4.15 8.37
CA LYS A 37 -4.18 5.49 8.98
C LYS A 37 -5.64 5.84 9.23
N THR A 38 -6.53 5.50 8.30
CA THR A 38 -7.97 5.78 8.40
C THR A 38 -8.61 4.98 9.55
N GLU A 39 -8.30 3.68 9.63
CA GLU A 39 -8.70 2.78 10.71
C GLU A 39 -8.19 3.28 12.07
N THR A 40 -6.90 3.64 12.16
CA THR A 40 -6.29 4.15 13.39
C THR A 40 -6.96 5.45 13.86
N LEU A 41 -7.26 6.37 12.94
CA LEU A 41 -7.98 7.61 13.26
C LEU A 41 -9.42 7.37 13.69
N LYS A 42 -10.09 6.35 13.12
CA LYS A 42 -11.44 5.94 13.54
C LYS A 42 -11.42 5.38 14.96
N GLN A 43 -10.51 4.47 15.25
CA GLN A 43 -10.31 3.90 16.59
C GLN A 43 -9.97 4.98 17.62
N TYR A 44 -9.12 5.95 17.24
CA TYR A 44 -8.83 7.11 18.08
C TYR A 44 -10.08 7.93 18.40
N LYS A 45 -10.91 8.26 17.40
CA LYS A 45 -12.15 9.02 17.60
C LYS A 45 -13.14 8.28 18.51
N GLU A 46 -13.29 6.97 18.32
CA GLU A 46 -14.15 6.13 19.17
C GLU A 46 -13.63 6.10 20.60
N CYS A 47 -12.33 5.88 20.80
CA CYS A 47 -11.69 5.92 22.11
C CYS A 47 -11.88 7.28 22.79
N VAL A 48 -11.73 8.37 22.05
CA VAL A 48 -11.90 9.73 22.58
C VAL A 48 -13.33 9.96 23.03
N ASN A 49 -14.31 9.50 22.26
CA ASN A 49 -15.72 9.61 22.60
C ASN A 49 -16.06 8.79 23.86
N ASP A 50 -15.57 7.55 23.95
CA ASP A 50 -15.76 6.65 25.09
C ASP A 50 -15.02 7.11 26.37
N SER A 51 -13.96 7.91 26.19
CA SER A 51 -13.20 8.46 27.30
C SER A 51 -14.01 9.44 28.14
N GLY A 52 -14.99 10.13 27.52
CA GLY A 52 -15.76 11.21 28.16
C GLY A 52 -14.90 12.36 28.67
N GLY A 53 -13.67 12.54 28.16
CA GLY A 53 -12.71 13.55 28.62
C GLY A 53 -11.89 13.15 29.85
N ASP A 54 -11.95 11.88 30.28
CA ASP A 54 -11.09 11.37 31.34
C ASP A 54 -9.62 11.35 30.90
N GLN A 55 -8.75 12.06 31.60
CA GLN A 55 -7.33 12.22 31.22
C GLN A 55 -6.56 10.88 31.17
N THR A 56 -6.92 9.90 31.99
CA THR A 56 -6.24 8.59 32.01
C THR A 56 -6.63 7.77 30.77
N LYS A 57 -7.90 7.83 30.37
CA LYS A 57 -8.39 7.20 29.15
C LYS A 57 -7.89 7.93 27.90
N MET A 58 -7.83 9.26 27.91
CA MET A 58 -7.26 10.07 26.83
C MET A 58 -5.81 9.68 26.53
N ALA A 59 -4.98 9.51 27.56
CA ALA A 59 -3.59 9.07 27.40
C ALA A 59 -3.47 7.68 26.73
N ARG A 60 -4.45 6.80 26.95
CA ARG A 60 -4.53 5.50 26.25
C ARG A 60 -4.97 5.64 24.80
N CYS A 61 -5.86 6.59 24.51
CA CYS A 61 -6.27 6.91 23.13
C CYS A 61 -5.10 7.49 22.34
N GLU A 62 -4.29 8.37 22.95
CA GLU A 62 -3.11 8.97 22.30
C GLU A 62 -2.05 7.92 21.92
N ALA A 63 -1.96 6.82 22.66
CA ALA A 63 -1.08 5.71 22.31
C ALA A 63 -1.43 5.02 20.98
N LEU A 64 -2.67 5.16 20.48
CA LEU A 64 -3.08 4.67 19.16
C LEU A 64 -2.45 5.47 18.00
N LEU A 65 -2.12 6.75 18.23
CA LEU A 65 -1.58 7.64 17.20
C LEU A 65 -0.04 7.63 17.12
N ASN A 66 0.62 7.11 18.16
CA ASN A 66 2.08 7.08 18.30
C ASN A 66 2.72 5.72 17.97
N ARG A 67 1.99 4.81 17.32
CA ARG A 67 2.51 3.51 16.87
C ARG A 67 3.15 3.60 15.49
#